data_AF-A0A537QUG5-F1
#
_entry.id   AF-A0A537QUG5-F1
#
_cell.length_a   1.000
_cell.length_b   1.000
_cell.length_c   1.000
_cell.angle_alpha   90.00
_cell.angle_beta   90.00
_cell.angle_gamma   90.00
#
_symmetry.space_group_name_H-M   'P 1'
#
loop_
_entity.id
_entity.type
_entity.pdbx_description
1 polymer ?
#
loop_
_entity_poly.entity_id
_entity_poly.type
_entity_poly.pdbx_seq_one_letter_code
_entity_poly.pdbx_strand_id
1 'polypeptide(L)'
;MQDAQDEIIAFLRRPTSYGLPGSTVETVETHISIVCLAGERAYKLKRAVKYPYVDFSTAELRRAACEAELALNRRTAPQLYLEIRALGRLPDGTVGWNSDGTPLDWVVVMRRFDQHQLLDRLASAGGLSRPLMLELAAHIAAFHEKAEPRPDHGGAAVMAEVAETNLRILRGCPSTGVPTAQIDSLEERIRQELARCATLLDERRAQGKVRRCHGDLHLRNICLFDGKPLLFDCVEFSEPIASIDVLYDLAFLLMDLAHHGQRDFANLLVNRYLDLTGEDDGLAALPLFMALRAIIRAHVTATTAERGWAAGDGLAAFAEARRYVDEAAAMLRPAPPRLVAIGGLSGSGKSSLAPRLAPELGVSPGARVLRSDVLRKRRFGIIPEEKLPPEAYQPEMTALVYRELCERAALALKSGYAAVIDAVALRAEERDAFAAVAAADVPFTGLWLDASADTMRARIGTRQADASDASAAVLDQQLQTDPGTLVWQHIDASGSSEATLANARRTLGLE
;
A
#
# COMPACT_ATOMS: atom_id res chain seq x y z
N MET A 1 -0.19 -7.72 40.54
CA MET A 1 0.14 -7.07 39.24
C MET A 1 -1.08 -6.38 38.65
N GLN A 2 -2.25 -7.03 38.59
CA GLN A 2 -3.50 -6.40 38.15
C GLN A 2 -3.82 -5.12 38.94
N ASP A 3 -3.87 -5.22 40.29
CA ASP A 3 -4.17 -4.10 41.19
C ASP A 3 -3.23 -2.89 41.01
N ALA A 4 -1.94 -3.14 40.75
CA ALA A 4 -0.97 -2.06 40.55
C ALA A 4 -1.15 -1.35 39.20
N GLN A 5 -1.54 -2.07 38.15
CA GLN A 5 -1.79 -1.46 36.84
C GLN A 5 -3.14 -0.71 36.83
N ASP A 6 -4.13 -1.16 37.59
CA ASP A 6 -5.41 -0.46 37.73
C ASP A 6 -5.23 0.94 38.35
N GLU A 7 -4.36 1.08 39.36
CA GLU A 7 -4.00 2.39 39.94
C GLU A 7 -3.30 3.30 38.91
N ILE A 8 -2.44 2.73 38.06
CA ILE A 8 -1.79 3.46 36.96
C ILE A 8 -2.81 3.92 35.93
N ILE A 9 -3.73 3.06 35.52
CA ILE A 9 -4.80 3.40 34.57
C ILE A 9 -5.67 4.51 35.16
N ALA A 10 -6.03 4.41 36.44
CA ALA A 10 -6.77 5.46 37.13
C ALA A 10 -5.99 6.77 37.23
N PHE A 11 -4.65 6.73 37.37
CA PHE A 11 -3.79 7.90 37.27
C PHE A 11 -3.81 8.49 35.85
N LEU A 12 -3.59 7.70 34.81
CA LEU A 12 -3.56 8.17 33.43
C LEU A 12 -4.91 8.71 32.93
N ARG A 13 -6.04 8.24 33.44
CA ARG A 13 -7.36 8.78 33.06
C ARG A 13 -7.69 10.12 33.73
N ARG A 14 -6.90 10.58 34.71
CA ARG A 14 -7.15 11.83 35.43
C ARG A 14 -6.50 13.03 34.73
N PRO A 15 -7.26 14.10 34.38
CA PRO A 15 -6.70 15.31 33.75
C PRO A 15 -5.61 16.00 34.59
N THR A 16 -5.76 15.97 35.92
CA THR A 16 -4.78 16.53 36.86
C THR A 16 -3.41 15.87 36.79
N SER A 17 -3.35 14.60 36.37
CA SER A 17 -2.08 13.88 36.17
C SER A 17 -1.20 14.53 35.10
N TYR A 18 -1.80 15.31 34.20
CA TYR A 18 -1.11 16.02 33.13
C TYR A 18 -0.96 17.52 33.37
N GLY A 19 -1.36 18.02 34.55
CA GLY A 19 -1.43 19.45 34.82
C GLY A 19 -2.54 20.16 34.04
N LEU A 20 -3.59 19.44 33.63
CA LEU A 20 -4.71 19.96 32.84
C LEU A 20 -6.04 19.89 33.62
N PRO A 21 -6.16 20.55 34.80
CA PRO A 21 -7.40 20.51 35.57
C PRO A 21 -8.58 21.05 34.76
N GLY A 22 -9.73 20.38 34.83
CA GLY A 22 -10.97 20.77 34.11
C GLY A 22 -11.03 20.36 32.63
N SER A 23 -9.98 19.73 32.09
CA SER A 23 -10.01 19.13 30.74
C SER A 23 -10.54 17.68 30.76
N THR A 24 -10.79 17.09 29.60
CA THR A 24 -11.11 15.67 29.46
C THR A 24 -9.89 14.88 28.99
N VAL A 25 -9.77 13.63 29.44
CA VAL A 25 -8.81 12.65 28.91
C VAL A 25 -9.61 11.61 28.15
N GLU A 26 -9.42 11.57 26.84
CA GLU A 26 -10.03 10.53 26.00
C GLU A 26 -9.17 9.27 26.09
N THR A 27 -9.80 8.10 26.16
CA THR A 27 -9.09 6.82 26.26
C THR A 27 -9.46 5.95 25.06
N VAL A 28 -8.44 5.50 24.33
CA VAL A 28 -8.57 4.49 23.27
C VAL A 28 -7.95 3.20 23.77
N GLU A 29 -8.67 2.10 23.66
CA GLU A 29 -8.26 0.81 24.21
C GLU A 29 -8.13 -0.24 23.13
N THR A 30 -7.05 -1.01 23.20
CA THR A 30 -6.87 -2.24 22.43
C THR A 30 -6.71 -3.42 23.41
N HIS A 31 -6.66 -4.63 22.88
CA HIS A 31 -6.44 -5.85 23.67
C HIS A 31 -5.07 -5.89 24.36
N ILE A 32 -4.07 -5.11 23.89
CA ILE A 32 -2.71 -5.08 24.46
C ILE A 32 -2.27 -3.68 24.93
N SER A 33 -3.05 -2.62 24.72
CA SER A 33 -2.65 -1.25 25.07
C SER A 33 -3.82 -0.37 25.49
N ILE A 34 -3.51 0.69 26.23
CA ILE A 34 -4.41 1.78 26.59
C ILE A 34 -3.72 3.08 26.20
N VAL A 35 -4.38 3.90 25.38
CA VAL A 35 -3.87 5.20 24.93
C VAL A 35 -4.72 6.29 25.56
N CYS A 36 -4.11 7.11 26.42
CA CYS A 36 -4.77 8.27 27.02
C CYS A 36 -4.38 9.53 26.23
N LEU A 37 -5.36 10.22 25.65
CA LEU A 37 -5.17 11.47 24.91
C LEU A 37 -5.44 12.65 25.86
N ALA A 38 -4.39 13.40 26.19
CA ALA A 38 -4.45 14.50 27.15
C ALA A 38 -3.73 15.74 26.59
N GLY A 39 -4.50 16.80 26.34
CA GLY A 39 -4.01 18.00 25.66
C GLY A 39 -3.43 17.66 24.28
N GLU A 40 -2.20 18.10 24.03
CA GLU A 40 -1.45 17.89 22.79
C GLU A 40 -0.69 16.55 22.73
N ARG A 41 -0.85 15.68 23.74
CA ARG A 41 -0.09 14.43 23.84
C ARG A 41 -0.99 13.20 23.95
N ALA A 42 -0.43 12.07 23.51
CA ALA A 42 -0.98 10.74 23.73
C ALA A 42 0.01 9.92 24.58
N TYR A 43 -0.51 9.14 25.52
CA TYR A 43 0.27 8.31 26.44
C TYR A 43 -0.18 6.87 26.29
N LYS A 44 0.65 6.04 25.66
CA LYS A 44 0.35 4.63 25.38
C LYS A 44 0.98 3.74 26.46
N LEU A 45 0.12 3.13 27.28
CA LEU A 45 0.46 2.12 28.26
C LEU A 45 0.26 0.72 27.65
N LYS A 46 1.21 -0.19 27.86
CA LYS A 46 1.05 -1.62 27.54
C LYS A 46 0.26 -2.31 28.64
N ARG A 47 -0.75 -3.13 28.29
CA ARG A 47 -1.51 -3.89 29.28
C ARG A 47 -0.65 -5.01 29.88
N ALA A 48 -0.85 -5.31 31.15
CA ALA A 48 -0.21 -6.41 31.86
C ALA A 48 -0.87 -7.75 31.45
N VAL A 49 -0.60 -8.19 30.24
CA VAL A 49 -1.20 -9.39 29.62
C VAL A 49 -0.13 -10.35 29.11
N LYS A 50 -0.51 -11.62 28.97
CA LYS A 50 0.31 -12.64 28.33
C LYS A 50 -0.56 -13.44 27.36
N TYR A 51 -0.30 -13.29 26.07
CA TYR A 51 -0.92 -14.04 24.98
C TYR A 51 0.15 -14.89 24.28
N PRO A 52 -0.24 -15.89 23.45
CA PRO A 52 0.73 -16.73 22.74
C PRO A 52 1.72 -15.95 21.86
N TYR A 53 1.35 -14.75 21.41
CA TYR A 53 2.13 -13.92 20.50
C TYR A 53 2.75 -12.67 21.18
N VAL A 54 2.46 -12.41 22.46
CA VAL A 54 3.00 -11.24 23.17
C VAL A 54 3.01 -11.47 24.69
N ASP A 55 4.14 -11.14 25.33
CA ASP A 55 4.28 -11.22 26.79
C ASP A 55 4.61 -9.84 27.36
N PHE A 56 3.62 -9.22 27.97
CA PHE A 56 3.71 -7.95 28.70
C PHE A 56 3.44 -8.16 30.19
N SER A 57 3.66 -9.37 30.72
CA SER A 57 3.28 -9.73 32.08
C SER A 57 4.02 -8.95 33.17
N THR A 58 5.30 -8.60 32.96
CA THR A 58 6.10 -7.82 33.93
C THR A 58 6.37 -6.39 33.46
N ALA A 59 6.69 -5.50 34.40
CA ALA A 59 6.99 -4.10 34.11
C ALA A 59 8.26 -3.95 33.24
N GLU A 60 9.25 -4.83 33.42
CA GLU A 60 10.48 -4.86 32.64
C GLU A 60 10.20 -5.24 31.17
N LEU A 61 9.33 -6.21 30.94
CA LEU A 61 8.91 -6.59 29.58
C LEU A 61 8.16 -5.44 28.90
N ARG A 62 7.27 -4.74 29.63
CA ARG A 62 6.57 -3.57 29.12
C ARG A 62 7.49 -2.38 28.85
N ARG A 63 8.52 -2.18 29.68
CA ARG A 63 9.57 -1.20 29.43
C ARG A 63 10.30 -1.49 28.13
N ALA A 64 10.79 -2.72 27.95
CA ALA A 64 11.50 -3.13 26.74
C ALA A 64 10.61 -2.96 25.49
N ALA A 65 9.32 -3.28 25.59
CA ALA A 65 8.36 -3.04 24.52
C ALA A 65 8.16 -1.55 24.21
N CYS A 66 8.09 -0.68 25.22
CA CYS A 66 8.02 0.78 25.00
C CYS A 66 9.29 1.33 24.34
N GLU A 67 10.47 0.86 24.75
CA GLU A 67 11.76 1.22 24.15
C GLU A 67 11.82 0.77 22.68
N ALA A 68 11.40 -0.46 22.40
CA ALA A 68 11.32 -1.00 21.04
C ALA A 68 10.31 -0.23 20.16
N GLU A 69 9.11 0.05 20.67
CA GLU A 69 8.10 0.83 19.94
C GLU A 69 8.64 2.23 19.58
N LEU A 70 9.26 2.92 20.55
CA LEU A 70 9.84 4.24 20.33
C LEU A 70 10.94 4.18 19.26
N ALA A 71 11.87 3.23 19.37
CA ALA A 71 12.98 3.10 18.43
C ALA A 71 12.49 2.77 17.00
N LEU A 72 11.58 1.80 16.88
CA LEU A 72 11.11 1.31 15.59
C LEU A 72 10.23 2.33 14.86
N ASN A 73 9.33 3.01 15.56
CA ASN A 73 8.41 3.96 14.92
C ASN A 73 9.05 5.31 14.62
N ARG A 74 10.14 5.69 15.30
CA ARG A 74 10.93 6.88 14.93
C ARG A 74 11.58 6.78 13.55
N ARG A 75 11.68 5.58 12.96
CA ARG A 75 12.16 5.39 11.59
C ARG A 75 11.25 6.06 10.56
N THR A 76 9.94 6.11 10.82
CA THR A 76 8.91 6.55 9.87
C THR A 76 8.04 7.70 10.37
N ALA A 77 8.00 7.93 11.69
CA ALA A 77 7.22 8.98 12.34
C ALA A 77 7.97 9.63 13.54
N PRO A 78 9.21 10.12 13.38
CA PRO A 78 9.99 10.67 14.49
C PRO A 78 9.36 11.91 15.15
N GLN A 79 8.46 12.61 14.44
CA GLN A 79 7.75 13.78 14.95
C GLN A 79 6.63 13.38 15.92
N LEU A 80 6.07 12.17 15.77
CA LEU A 80 5.01 11.66 16.64
C LEU A 80 5.58 11.05 17.92
N TYR A 81 6.69 10.31 17.85
CA TYR A 81 7.22 9.51 18.95
C TYR A 81 8.26 10.28 19.79
N LEU A 82 7.84 10.80 20.95
CA LEU A 82 8.60 11.79 21.73
C LEU A 82 9.57 11.17 22.74
N GLU A 83 9.11 10.27 23.61
CA GLU A 83 9.93 9.67 24.66
C GLU A 83 9.20 8.47 25.31
N ILE A 84 9.89 7.76 26.20
CA ILE A 84 9.23 6.89 27.19
C ILE A 84 9.24 7.59 28.54
N ARG A 85 8.18 7.41 29.34
CA ARG A 85 8.08 8.02 30.66
C ARG A 85 7.71 6.99 31.73
N ALA A 86 8.44 7.03 32.84
CA ALA A 86 8.25 6.15 33.98
C ALA A 86 7.08 6.61 34.86
N LEU A 87 6.36 5.62 35.40
CA LEU A 87 5.35 5.78 36.43
C LEU A 87 5.83 5.07 37.70
N GLY A 88 5.69 5.71 38.85
CA GLY A 88 6.16 5.18 40.12
C GLY A 88 5.33 5.68 41.31
N ARG A 89 5.71 5.24 42.51
CA ARG A 89 5.15 5.77 43.76
C ARG A 89 5.82 7.10 44.08
N LEU A 90 5.01 8.11 44.39
CA LEU A 90 5.46 9.37 44.97
C LEU A 90 5.76 9.20 46.47
N PRO A 91 6.45 10.16 47.13
CA PRO A 91 6.73 10.07 48.57
C PRO A 91 5.49 9.92 49.47
N ASP A 92 4.32 10.36 48.99
CA ASP A 92 3.03 10.22 49.68
C ASP A 92 2.34 8.86 49.43
N GLY A 93 2.98 7.95 48.70
CA GLY A 93 2.47 6.61 48.36
C GLY A 93 1.51 6.58 47.17
N THR A 94 1.15 7.72 46.59
CA THR A 94 0.28 7.78 45.40
C THR A 94 1.04 7.44 44.12
N VAL A 95 0.33 6.99 43.07
CA VAL A 95 0.94 6.81 41.73
C VAL A 95 1.12 8.17 41.07
N GLY A 96 2.30 8.39 40.48
CA GLY A 96 2.61 9.59 39.72
C GLY A 96 3.73 9.38 38.71
N TRP A 97 4.08 10.47 38.02
CA TRP A 97 5.28 10.50 37.17
C TRP A 97 6.52 10.48 38.06
N ASN A 98 7.20 9.34 38.11
CA ASN A 98 8.40 9.20 38.92
C ASN A 98 9.38 8.22 38.25
N SER A 99 10.60 8.70 38.02
CA SER A 99 11.73 7.90 37.56
C SER A 99 12.66 7.45 38.69
N ASP A 100 12.47 7.97 39.90
CA ASP A 100 13.30 7.67 41.06
C ASP A 100 12.82 6.38 41.75
N GLY A 101 13.77 5.50 42.09
CA GLY A 101 13.47 4.17 42.65
C GLY A 101 13.14 3.14 41.56
N THR A 102 12.30 2.15 41.90
CA THR A 102 11.84 1.12 40.95
C THR A 102 10.51 1.55 40.32
N PRO A 103 10.46 1.87 39.01
CA PRO A 103 9.22 2.21 38.33
C PRO A 103 8.20 1.08 38.39
N LEU A 104 6.93 1.44 38.55
CA LEU A 104 5.81 0.51 38.49
C LEU A 104 5.47 0.11 37.05
N ASP A 105 5.59 1.05 36.10
CA ASP A 105 5.31 0.82 34.69
C ASP A 105 5.85 1.97 33.82
N TRP A 106 5.65 1.85 32.50
CA TRP A 106 6.13 2.81 31.51
C TRP A 106 5.06 3.13 30.48
N VAL A 107 5.11 4.35 29.92
CA VAL A 107 4.29 4.74 28.77
C VAL A 107 5.17 5.28 27.65
N VAL A 108 4.76 5.04 26.41
CA VAL A 108 5.26 5.77 25.24
C VAL A 108 4.50 7.09 25.16
N VAL A 109 5.23 8.19 25.13
CA VAL A 109 4.68 9.55 24.99
C VAL A 109 4.77 9.96 23.53
N MET A 110 3.63 10.35 22.97
CA MET A 110 3.50 10.73 21.57
C MET A 110 2.85 12.12 21.45
N ARG A 111 3.05 12.80 20.31
CA ARG A 111 2.18 13.92 19.92
C ARG A 111 0.81 13.37 19.58
N ARG A 112 -0.23 14.00 20.11
CA ARG A 112 -1.61 13.76 19.69
C ARG A 112 -1.78 14.35 18.30
N PHE A 113 -2.49 13.63 17.44
CA PHE A 113 -2.96 14.13 16.15
C PHE A 113 -4.47 13.92 16.04
N ASP A 114 -5.10 14.71 15.17
CA ASP A 114 -6.53 14.62 14.91
C ASP A 114 -6.89 13.25 14.32
N GLN A 115 -7.81 12.53 14.96
CA GLN A 115 -8.22 11.19 14.54
C GLN A 115 -8.93 11.20 13.17
N HIS A 116 -9.47 12.35 12.73
CA HIS A 116 -10.00 12.50 11.38
C HIS A 116 -8.90 12.48 10.29
N GLN A 117 -7.63 12.63 10.69
CA GLN A 117 -6.47 12.57 9.79
C GLN A 117 -5.92 11.13 9.62
N LEU A 118 -6.52 10.12 10.26
CA LEU A 118 -6.22 8.73 9.95
C LEU A 118 -6.66 8.41 8.52
N LEU A 119 -5.84 7.67 7.78
CA LEU A 119 -6.10 7.42 6.36
C LEU A 119 -7.37 6.60 6.11
N ASP A 120 -7.82 5.78 7.06
CA ASP A 120 -9.09 5.05 6.94
C ASP A 120 -10.29 6.01 7.01
N ARG A 121 -10.21 7.03 7.87
CA ARG A 121 -11.22 8.10 7.96
C ARG A 121 -11.21 8.98 6.73
N LEU A 122 -10.03 9.34 6.22
CA LEU A 122 -9.91 10.09 4.97
C LEU A 122 -10.44 9.30 3.78
N ALA A 123 -10.18 7.98 3.71
CA ALA A 123 -10.74 7.11 2.68
C ALA A 123 -12.26 7.09 2.70
N SER A 124 -12.87 6.94 3.88
CA SER A 124 -14.34 6.98 4.02
C SER A 124 -14.95 8.35 3.73
N ALA A 125 -14.22 9.43 3.98
CA ALA A 125 -14.67 10.80 3.74
C ALA A 125 -14.38 11.32 2.32
N GLY A 126 -13.74 10.53 1.45
CA GLY A 126 -13.32 10.97 0.12
C GLY A 126 -12.16 11.97 0.11
N GLY A 127 -11.39 12.04 1.20
CA GLY A 127 -10.27 12.96 1.39
C GLY A 127 -8.91 12.46 0.84
N LEU A 128 -8.84 11.25 0.31
CA LEU A 128 -7.63 10.76 -0.36
C LEU A 128 -7.42 11.49 -1.70
N SER A 129 -6.16 11.75 -2.03
CA SER A 129 -5.80 12.46 -3.26
C SER A 129 -4.60 11.84 -3.95
N ARG A 130 -4.47 12.08 -5.26
CA ARG A 130 -3.33 11.61 -6.05
C ARG A 130 -1.97 12.09 -5.49
N PRO A 131 -1.76 13.38 -5.17
CA PRO A 131 -0.48 13.83 -4.58
C PRO A 131 -0.14 13.08 -3.28
N LEU A 132 -1.13 12.88 -2.40
CA LEU A 132 -0.94 12.15 -1.15
C LEU A 132 -0.50 10.70 -1.40
N MET A 133 -1.14 9.98 -2.33
CA MET A 133 -0.77 8.60 -2.64
C MET A 133 0.62 8.48 -3.27
N LEU A 134 1.02 9.47 -4.08
CA LEU A 134 2.38 9.51 -4.65
C LEU A 134 3.44 9.75 -3.57
N GLU A 135 3.19 10.67 -2.63
CA GLU A 135 4.08 10.92 -1.48
C GLU A 135 4.15 9.70 -0.56
N LEU A 136 3.01 9.07 -0.27
CA LEU A 136 2.95 7.86 0.55
C LEU A 136 3.74 6.71 -0.07
N ALA A 137 3.58 6.47 -1.38
CA ALA A 137 4.36 5.44 -2.08
C ALA A 137 5.87 5.70 -2.00
N ALA A 138 6.30 6.97 -2.13
CA ALA A 138 7.70 7.35 -2.01
C ALA A 138 8.24 7.17 -0.58
N HIS A 139 7.44 7.52 0.44
CA HIS A 139 7.81 7.32 1.84
C HIS A 139 7.96 5.83 2.18
N ILE A 140 7.04 4.99 1.71
CA ILE A 140 7.11 3.52 1.90
C ILE A 140 8.33 2.94 1.17
N ALA A 141 8.58 3.33 -0.09
CA ALA A 141 9.75 2.88 -0.84
C ALA A 141 11.06 3.23 -0.13
N ALA A 142 11.22 4.47 0.33
CA ALA A 142 12.40 4.91 1.07
C ALA A 142 12.56 4.20 2.42
N PHE A 143 11.45 3.88 3.09
CA PHE A 143 11.47 3.08 4.31
C PHE A 143 11.94 1.63 4.04
N HIS A 144 11.34 0.96 3.06
CA HIS A 144 11.69 -0.41 2.69
C HIS A 144 13.15 -0.54 2.23
N GLU A 145 13.67 0.43 1.47
CA GLU A 145 15.06 0.45 1.03
C GLU A 145 16.05 0.50 2.21
N LYS A 146 15.71 1.25 3.28
CA LYS A 146 16.54 1.42 4.48
C LYS A 146 16.30 0.34 5.54
N ALA A 147 15.20 -0.42 5.44
CA ALA A 147 14.89 -1.47 6.39
C ALA A 147 15.94 -2.59 6.34
N GLU A 148 16.29 -3.10 7.53
CA GLU A 148 17.32 -4.13 7.69
C GLU A 148 16.93 -5.43 6.96
N PRO A 149 17.78 -6.00 6.10
CA PRO A 149 17.56 -7.32 5.50
C PRO A 149 17.54 -8.44 6.54
N ARG A 150 16.56 -9.35 6.40
CA ARG A 150 16.34 -10.48 7.33
C ARG A 150 16.28 -11.81 6.56
N PRO A 151 17.44 -12.35 6.14
CA PRO A 151 17.49 -13.59 5.36
C PRO A 151 17.11 -14.84 6.18
N ASP A 152 17.06 -14.70 7.51
CA ASP A 152 16.62 -15.70 8.47
C ASP A 152 15.09 -15.85 8.56
N HIS A 153 14.33 -14.99 7.86
CA HIS A 153 12.87 -14.95 7.87
C HIS A 153 12.27 -15.06 6.46
N GLY A 154 10.93 -15.17 6.38
CA GLY A 154 10.18 -15.17 5.12
C GLY A 154 10.46 -16.39 4.22
N GLY A 155 10.16 -16.25 2.94
CA GLY A 155 10.20 -17.34 1.96
C GLY A 155 8.92 -18.18 1.95
N ALA A 156 8.91 -19.21 1.10
CA ALA A 156 7.71 -19.99 0.80
C ALA A 156 7.15 -20.72 2.03
N ALA A 157 8.02 -21.34 2.82
CA ALA A 157 7.62 -22.11 4.01
C ALA A 157 6.92 -21.23 5.06
N VAL A 158 7.43 -20.04 5.32
CA VAL A 158 6.83 -19.09 6.28
C VAL A 158 5.47 -18.60 5.76
N MET A 159 5.33 -18.31 4.47
CA MET A 159 4.04 -17.91 3.89
C MET A 159 3.00 -19.04 3.95
N ALA A 160 3.42 -20.30 3.80
CA ALA A 160 2.55 -21.45 3.98
C ALA A 160 2.06 -21.58 5.44
N GLU A 161 2.96 -21.40 6.41
CA GLU A 161 2.60 -21.42 7.84
C GLU A 161 1.64 -20.29 8.22
N VAL A 162 1.88 -19.08 7.69
CA VAL A 162 0.98 -17.93 7.84
C VAL A 162 -0.40 -18.26 7.27
N ALA A 163 -0.47 -18.82 6.06
CA ALA A 163 -1.75 -19.21 5.46
C ALA A 163 -2.49 -20.25 6.32
N GLU A 164 -1.82 -21.34 6.67
CA GLU A 164 -2.40 -22.43 7.46
C GLU A 164 -2.92 -21.93 8.81
N THR A 165 -2.12 -21.11 9.50
CA THR A 165 -2.49 -20.60 10.82
C THR A 165 -3.71 -19.71 10.79
N ASN A 166 -3.75 -18.75 9.86
CA ASN A 166 -4.84 -17.79 9.80
C ASN A 166 -6.15 -18.45 9.31
N LEU A 167 -6.08 -19.41 8.38
CA LEU A 167 -7.22 -20.21 7.96
C LEU A 167 -7.75 -21.10 9.08
N ARG A 168 -6.87 -21.73 9.87
CA ARG A 168 -7.25 -22.54 11.04
C ARG A 168 -7.99 -21.70 12.09
N ILE A 169 -7.51 -20.48 12.37
CA ILE A 169 -8.18 -19.56 13.30
C ILE A 169 -9.55 -19.16 12.74
N LEU A 170 -9.63 -18.81 11.45
CA LEU A 170 -10.89 -18.45 10.80
C LEU A 170 -11.93 -19.58 10.89
N ARG A 171 -11.54 -20.83 10.66
CA ARG A 171 -12.41 -22.02 10.84
C ARG A 171 -12.92 -22.16 12.28
N GLY A 172 -12.14 -21.72 13.25
CA GLY A 172 -12.49 -21.70 14.66
C GLY A 172 -13.52 -20.63 15.06
N CYS A 173 -13.90 -19.74 14.14
CA CYS A 173 -14.86 -18.65 14.37
C CYS A 173 -16.18 -18.87 13.61
N PRO A 174 -17.05 -19.82 14.03
CA PRO A 174 -18.29 -20.14 13.33
C PRO A 174 -19.28 -18.96 13.28
N SER A 175 -19.14 -18.00 14.21
CA SER A 175 -20.00 -16.83 14.32
C SER A 175 -19.91 -15.89 13.11
N THR A 176 -18.85 -16.00 12.30
CA THR A 176 -18.71 -15.28 11.03
C THR A 176 -19.79 -15.64 10.01
N GLY A 177 -20.38 -16.83 10.13
CA GLY A 177 -21.33 -17.37 9.16
C GLY A 177 -20.72 -17.67 7.79
N VAL A 178 -19.38 -17.72 7.68
CA VAL A 178 -18.68 -18.13 6.47
C VAL A 178 -18.86 -19.65 6.30
N PRO A 179 -19.43 -20.15 5.20
CA PRO A 179 -19.59 -21.59 4.99
C PRO A 179 -18.24 -22.32 4.96
N THR A 180 -18.14 -23.47 5.60
CA THR A 180 -16.91 -24.30 5.60
C THR A 180 -16.40 -24.58 4.18
N ALA A 181 -17.30 -24.88 3.25
CA ALA A 181 -16.96 -25.12 1.85
C ALA A 181 -16.30 -23.91 1.16
N GLN A 182 -16.64 -22.68 1.57
CA GLN A 182 -16.00 -21.47 1.07
C GLN A 182 -14.56 -21.36 1.59
N ILE A 183 -14.34 -21.66 2.87
CA ILE A 183 -12.99 -21.70 3.47
C ILE A 183 -12.16 -22.81 2.82
N ASP A 184 -12.74 -23.99 2.57
CA ASP A 184 -12.07 -25.10 1.88
C ASP A 184 -11.61 -24.70 0.47
N SER A 185 -12.49 -24.06 -0.31
CA SER A 185 -12.17 -23.58 -1.65
C SER A 185 -11.08 -22.52 -1.64
N LEU A 186 -11.12 -21.59 -0.66
CA LEU A 186 -10.10 -20.56 -0.50
C LEU A 186 -8.75 -21.16 -0.10
N GLU A 187 -8.74 -22.11 0.84
CA GLU A 187 -7.52 -22.82 1.26
C GLU A 187 -6.86 -23.57 0.09
N GLU A 188 -7.65 -24.31 -0.69
CA GLU A 188 -7.17 -25.01 -1.89
C GLU A 188 -6.52 -24.02 -2.85
N ARG A 189 -7.17 -22.88 -3.10
CA ARG A 189 -6.65 -21.86 -4.00
C ARG A 189 -5.34 -21.25 -3.48
N ILE A 190 -5.25 -20.96 -2.19
CA ILE A 190 -4.04 -20.42 -1.58
C ILE A 190 -2.90 -21.43 -1.69
N ARG A 191 -3.17 -22.72 -1.48
CA ARG A 191 -2.16 -23.78 -1.62
C ARG A 191 -1.61 -23.84 -3.04
N GLN A 192 -2.48 -23.72 -4.04
CA GLN A 192 -2.08 -23.66 -5.45
C GLN A 192 -1.21 -22.43 -5.76
N GLU A 193 -1.60 -21.25 -5.27
CA GLU A 193 -0.82 -20.02 -5.48
C GLU A 193 0.51 -20.02 -4.73
N LEU A 194 0.56 -20.56 -3.50
CA LEU A 194 1.80 -20.77 -2.76
C LEU A 194 2.74 -21.69 -3.52
N ALA A 195 2.24 -22.82 -4.03
CA ALA A 195 3.03 -23.74 -4.85
C ALA A 195 3.56 -23.06 -6.12
N ARG A 196 2.72 -22.26 -6.79
CA ARG A 196 3.11 -21.50 -7.99
C ARG A 196 4.19 -20.43 -7.69
N CYS A 197 4.12 -19.78 -6.53
CA CYS A 197 5.02 -18.70 -6.15
C CYS A 197 6.22 -19.15 -5.30
N ALA A 198 6.33 -20.43 -4.93
CA ALA A 198 7.30 -20.90 -3.93
C ALA A 198 8.75 -20.50 -4.28
N THR A 199 9.19 -20.81 -5.50
CA THR A 199 10.53 -20.43 -5.98
C THR A 199 10.75 -18.93 -5.92
N LEU A 200 9.78 -18.14 -6.39
CA LEU A 200 9.86 -16.67 -6.37
C LEU A 200 10.00 -16.15 -4.93
N LEU A 201 9.23 -16.67 -3.98
CA LEU A 201 9.29 -16.23 -2.58
C LEU A 201 10.67 -16.50 -1.96
N ASP A 202 11.27 -17.64 -2.27
CA ASP A 202 12.61 -17.99 -1.78
C ASP A 202 13.71 -17.19 -2.49
N GLU A 203 13.58 -16.91 -3.78
CA GLU A 203 14.48 -16.03 -4.54
C GLU A 203 14.44 -14.61 -3.99
N ARG A 204 13.24 -14.08 -3.72
CA ARG A 204 13.07 -12.75 -3.13
C ARG A 204 13.72 -12.66 -1.75
N ARG A 205 13.60 -13.69 -0.91
CA ARG A 205 14.35 -13.79 0.35
C ARG A 205 15.86 -13.74 0.11
N ALA A 206 16.37 -14.56 -0.82
CA ALA A 206 17.80 -14.61 -1.14
C ALA A 206 18.35 -13.27 -1.69
N GLN A 207 17.51 -12.50 -2.38
CA GLN A 207 17.82 -11.17 -2.92
C GLN A 207 17.67 -10.04 -1.88
N GLY A 208 17.42 -10.37 -0.59
CA GLY A 208 17.31 -9.38 0.48
C GLY A 208 16.01 -8.56 0.43
N LYS A 209 14.94 -9.10 -0.17
CA LYS A 209 13.60 -8.48 -0.18
C LYS A 209 12.80 -8.74 1.09
N VAL A 210 13.21 -9.73 1.89
CA VAL A 210 12.70 -9.91 3.26
C VAL A 210 13.46 -8.99 4.20
N ARG A 211 12.74 -8.10 4.87
CA ARG A 211 13.31 -7.02 5.68
C ARG A 211 12.49 -6.76 6.94
N ARG A 212 13.07 -6.04 7.90
CA ARG A 212 12.41 -5.55 9.12
C ARG A 212 11.47 -4.37 8.79
N CYS A 213 10.35 -4.69 8.15
CA CYS A 213 9.32 -3.79 7.62
C CYS A 213 8.41 -3.24 8.72
N HIS A 214 7.23 -2.71 8.34
CA HIS A 214 6.23 -2.22 9.29
C HIS A 214 5.47 -3.37 9.96
N GLY A 215 5.16 -4.43 9.21
CA GLY A 215 4.46 -5.63 9.69
C GLY A 215 2.94 -5.50 9.68
N ASP A 216 2.43 -4.29 9.91
CA ASP A 216 0.99 -3.96 10.02
C ASP A 216 0.61 -2.69 9.23
N LEU A 217 1.08 -2.57 7.98
CA LEU A 217 0.95 -1.36 7.16
C LEU A 217 -0.46 -1.23 6.53
N HIS A 218 -1.46 -0.84 7.32
CA HIS A 218 -2.84 -0.62 6.86
C HIS A 218 -3.33 0.81 7.14
N LEU A 219 -4.49 1.23 6.61
CA LEU A 219 -4.94 2.63 6.64
C LEU A 219 -5.06 3.23 8.05
N ARG A 220 -5.40 2.41 9.06
CA ARG A 220 -5.46 2.84 10.47
C ARG A 220 -4.10 3.09 11.13
N ASN A 221 -3.01 2.66 10.50
CA ASN A 221 -1.63 2.83 10.95
C ASN A 221 -0.88 3.86 10.07
N ILE A 222 -1.64 4.70 9.37
CA ILE A 222 -1.12 5.82 8.60
C ILE A 222 -1.98 7.04 8.92
N CYS A 223 -1.32 8.16 9.22
CA CYS A 223 -2.01 9.43 9.48
C CYS A 223 -1.41 10.57 8.65
N LEU A 224 -2.21 11.60 8.42
CA LEU A 224 -1.70 12.89 7.99
C LEU A 224 -1.27 13.73 9.19
N PHE A 225 0.00 14.12 9.21
CA PHE A 225 0.55 15.00 10.23
C PHE A 225 1.33 16.13 9.54
N ASP A 226 0.97 17.38 9.82
CA ASP A 226 1.49 18.57 9.12
C ASP A 226 1.43 18.44 7.58
N GLY A 227 0.32 17.85 7.08
CA GLY A 227 0.07 17.63 5.66
C GLY A 227 0.83 16.46 5.01
N LYS A 228 1.61 15.70 5.79
CA LYS A 228 2.43 14.58 5.28
C LYS A 228 1.94 13.23 5.80
N PRO A 229 1.98 12.16 4.98
CA PRO A 229 1.67 10.82 5.45
C PRO A 229 2.79 10.27 6.34
N LEU A 230 2.44 9.86 7.56
CA LEU A 230 3.34 9.18 8.50
C LEU A 230 2.86 7.76 8.77
N LEU A 231 3.78 6.79 8.70
CA LEU A 231 3.55 5.40 9.09
C LEU A 231 3.83 5.28 10.59
N PHE A 232 2.85 4.87 11.38
CA PHE A 232 2.96 4.78 12.83
C PHE A 232 2.34 3.47 13.33
N ASP A 233 2.69 3.09 14.56
CA ASP A 233 2.28 1.83 15.19
C ASP A 233 2.73 0.58 14.43
N CYS A 234 4.00 0.54 14.00
CA CYS A 234 4.61 -0.67 13.44
C CYS A 234 4.80 -1.75 14.51
N VAL A 235 4.76 -3.02 14.09
CA VAL A 235 4.87 -4.16 15.00
C VAL A 235 6.23 -4.19 15.69
N GLU A 236 6.22 -3.98 17.01
CA GLU A 236 7.40 -3.95 17.87
C GLU A 236 7.66 -5.26 18.61
N PHE A 237 6.63 -6.09 18.79
CA PHE A 237 6.64 -7.22 19.72
C PHE A 237 6.94 -8.58 19.08
N SER A 238 7.03 -8.66 17.75
CA SER A 238 7.23 -9.94 17.06
C SER A 238 8.18 -9.80 15.87
N GLU A 239 9.33 -10.49 15.96
CA GLU A 239 10.29 -10.61 14.86
C GLU A 239 9.72 -11.30 13.63
N PRO A 240 9.04 -12.45 13.75
CA PRO A 240 8.46 -13.13 12.59
C PRO A 240 7.37 -12.34 11.87
N ILE A 241 6.60 -11.51 12.58
CA ILE A 241 5.50 -10.73 11.96
C ILE A 241 6.02 -9.50 11.21
N ALA A 242 7.10 -8.88 11.68
CA ALA A 242 7.67 -7.67 11.08
C ALA A 242 8.85 -7.93 10.13
N SER A 243 9.47 -9.10 10.17
CA SER A 243 10.53 -9.51 9.23
C SER A 243 9.93 -10.23 8.04
N ILE A 244 9.48 -9.46 7.04
CA ILE A 244 8.64 -9.94 5.94
C ILE A 244 9.10 -9.37 4.59
N ASP A 245 8.59 -9.95 3.50
CA ASP A 245 8.81 -9.40 2.15
C ASP A 245 8.25 -7.97 2.05
N VAL A 246 9.00 -7.05 1.45
CA VAL A 246 8.58 -5.65 1.24
C VAL A 246 7.26 -5.53 0.46
N LEU A 247 6.99 -6.43 -0.49
CA LEU A 247 5.70 -6.47 -1.19
C LEU A 247 4.60 -7.07 -0.33
N TYR A 248 4.92 -7.93 0.64
CA TYR A 248 3.93 -8.44 1.61
C TYR A 248 3.55 -7.39 2.66
N ASP A 249 4.47 -6.48 3.00
CA ASP A 249 4.15 -5.28 3.80
C ASP A 249 3.26 -4.32 3.00
N LEU A 250 3.66 -3.99 1.78
CA LEU A 250 2.88 -3.14 0.87
C LEU A 250 1.48 -3.67 0.58
N ALA A 251 1.36 -4.99 0.35
CA ALA A 251 0.10 -5.65 0.04
C ALA A 251 -0.98 -5.44 1.11
N PHE A 252 -0.58 -5.18 2.36
CA PHE A 252 -1.54 -4.88 3.41
C PHE A 252 -2.28 -3.59 3.11
N LEU A 253 -1.57 -2.51 2.79
CA LEU A 253 -2.16 -1.23 2.43
C LEU A 253 -2.98 -1.32 1.14
N LEU A 254 -2.49 -2.06 0.14
CA LEU A 254 -3.20 -2.23 -1.13
C LEU A 254 -4.53 -2.97 -0.94
N MET A 255 -4.53 -4.05 -0.15
CA MET A 255 -5.72 -4.79 0.22
C MET A 255 -6.70 -3.89 0.96
N ASP A 256 -6.21 -3.11 1.93
CA ASP A 256 -7.05 -2.23 2.74
C ASP A 256 -7.65 -1.06 1.94
N LEU A 257 -6.89 -0.47 1.00
CA LEU A 257 -7.42 0.51 0.05
C LEU A 257 -8.52 -0.09 -0.82
N ALA A 258 -8.30 -1.28 -1.38
CA ALA A 258 -9.31 -1.97 -2.20
C ALA A 258 -10.58 -2.27 -1.39
N HIS A 259 -10.42 -2.72 -0.14
CA HIS A 259 -11.50 -2.97 0.81
C HIS A 259 -12.32 -1.71 1.12
N HIS A 260 -11.69 -0.53 1.15
CA HIS A 260 -12.35 0.76 1.31
C HIS A 260 -12.92 1.33 -0.02
N GLY A 261 -12.96 0.54 -1.09
CA GLY A 261 -13.46 0.99 -2.40
C GLY A 261 -12.49 1.90 -3.16
N GLN A 262 -11.24 2.04 -2.67
CA GLN A 262 -10.22 2.94 -3.20
C GLN A 262 -9.25 2.20 -4.14
N ARG A 263 -9.80 1.35 -5.03
CA ARG A 263 -8.99 0.52 -5.95
C ARG A 263 -8.11 1.35 -6.88
N ASP A 264 -8.59 2.52 -7.32
CA ASP A 264 -7.82 3.45 -8.14
C ASP A 264 -6.56 3.94 -7.41
N PHE A 265 -6.68 4.26 -6.11
CA PHE A 265 -5.54 4.66 -5.30
C PHE A 265 -4.61 3.48 -4.97
N ALA A 266 -5.15 2.26 -4.77
CA ALA A 266 -4.33 1.07 -4.64
C ALA A 266 -3.47 0.83 -5.90
N ASN A 267 -4.07 0.93 -7.09
CA ASN A 267 -3.34 0.77 -8.36
C ASN A 267 -2.31 1.89 -8.57
N LEU A 268 -2.66 3.14 -8.27
CA LEU A 268 -1.73 4.27 -8.34
C LEU A 268 -0.53 4.06 -7.40
N LEU A 269 -0.77 3.66 -6.16
CA LEU A 269 0.24 3.47 -5.14
C LEU A 269 1.22 2.36 -5.52
N VAL A 270 0.72 1.19 -5.96
CA VAL A 270 1.60 0.09 -6.38
C VAL A 270 2.41 0.48 -7.62
N ASN A 271 1.81 1.14 -8.62
CA ASN A 271 2.55 1.57 -9.81
C ASN A 271 3.67 2.54 -9.46
N ARG A 272 3.40 3.52 -8.60
CA ARG A 272 4.43 4.46 -8.13
C ARG A 272 5.52 3.75 -7.34
N TYR A 273 5.16 2.83 -6.46
CA TYR A 273 6.13 2.05 -5.70
C TYR A 273 7.05 1.23 -6.63
N LEU A 274 6.49 0.54 -7.63
CA LEU A 274 7.26 -0.24 -8.62
C LEU A 274 8.15 0.64 -9.50
N ASP A 275 7.69 1.84 -9.88
CA ASP A 275 8.50 2.80 -10.64
C ASP A 275 9.77 3.20 -9.87
N LEU A 276 9.64 3.41 -8.55
CA LEU A 276 10.74 3.81 -7.67
C LEU A 276 11.69 2.65 -7.33
N THR A 277 11.14 1.45 -7.10
CA THR A 277 11.89 0.32 -6.53
C THR A 277 12.34 -0.71 -7.57
N GLY A 278 11.62 -0.84 -8.67
CA GLY A 278 11.84 -1.89 -9.68
C GLY A 278 11.48 -3.30 -9.23
N GLU A 279 10.54 -3.46 -8.30
CA GLU A 279 10.04 -4.76 -7.81
C GLU A 279 9.06 -5.44 -8.79
N ASP A 280 9.16 -5.17 -10.10
CA ASP A 280 8.28 -5.74 -11.12
C ASP A 280 8.38 -7.28 -11.20
N ASP A 281 9.51 -7.85 -10.78
CA ASP A 281 9.75 -9.31 -10.69
C ASP A 281 8.93 -10.00 -9.59
N GLY A 282 8.46 -9.24 -8.59
CA GLY A 282 7.62 -9.74 -7.51
C GLY A 282 6.11 -9.72 -7.80
N LEU A 283 5.68 -9.19 -8.95
CA LEU A 283 4.26 -9.01 -9.29
C LEU A 283 3.44 -10.30 -9.15
N ALA A 284 4.02 -11.43 -9.54
CA ALA A 284 3.35 -12.73 -9.48
C ALA A 284 2.91 -13.14 -8.06
N ALA A 285 3.57 -12.65 -7.01
CA ALA A 285 3.23 -12.96 -5.61
C ALA A 285 2.17 -12.01 -5.02
N LEU A 286 1.93 -10.85 -5.64
CA LEU A 286 1.12 -9.79 -5.04
C LEU A 286 -0.36 -10.18 -4.77
N PRO A 287 -1.06 -10.91 -5.67
CA PRO A 287 -2.44 -11.36 -5.38
C PRO A 287 -2.50 -12.30 -4.18
N LEU A 288 -1.52 -13.19 -4.04
CA LEU A 288 -1.39 -14.08 -2.87
C LEU A 288 -1.16 -13.27 -1.59
N PHE A 289 -0.23 -12.32 -1.63
CA PHE A 289 0.05 -11.44 -0.50
C PHE A 289 -1.18 -10.64 -0.05
N MET A 290 -1.93 -10.04 -0.98
CA MET A 290 -3.16 -9.31 -0.65
C MET A 290 -4.23 -10.24 -0.06
N ALA A 291 -4.41 -11.44 -0.62
CA ALA A 291 -5.38 -12.42 -0.11
C ALA A 291 -5.03 -12.89 1.31
N LEU A 292 -3.75 -13.15 1.60
CA LEU A 292 -3.31 -13.52 2.96
C LEU A 292 -3.56 -12.39 3.96
N ARG A 293 -3.33 -11.12 3.57
CA ARG A 293 -3.65 -9.96 4.41
C ARG A 293 -5.15 -9.82 4.66
N ALA A 294 -5.99 -10.06 3.65
CA ALA A 294 -7.44 -10.07 3.83
C ALA A 294 -7.88 -11.18 4.80
N ILE A 295 -7.31 -12.38 4.72
CA ILE A 295 -7.62 -13.48 5.67
C ILE A 295 -7.19 -13.12 7.09
N ILE A 296 -6.02 -12.48 7.26
CA ILE A 296 -5.59 -11.94 8.56
C ILE A 296 -6.63 -10.99 9.13
N ARG A 297 -7.10 -10.03 8.32
CA ARG A 297 -8.17 -9.10 8.74
C ARG A 297 -9.47 -9.82 9.05
N ALA A 298 -9.86 -10.83 8.27
CA ALA A 298 -11.05 -11.61 8.50
C ALA A 298 -11.04 -12.27 9.89
N HIS A 299 -10.01 -13.06 10.20
CA HIS A 299 -9.98 -13.79 11.46
C HIS A 299 -9.72 -12.86 12.66
N VAL A 300 -8.90 -11.81 12.53
CA VAL A 300 -8.70 -10.84 13.63
C VAL A 300 -10.02 -10.15 13.97
N THR A 301 -10.77 -9.71 12.96
CA THR A 301 -12.08 -9.08 13.15
C THR A 301 -13.06 -10.05 13.81
N ALA A 302 -13.12 -11.30 13.33
CA ALA A 302 -13.97 -12.34 13.89
C ALA A 302 -13.62 -12.69 15.34
N THR A 303 -12.34 -12.96 15.64
CA THR A 303 -11.87 -13.32 16.98
C THR A 303 -12.09 -12.20 17.97
N THR A 304 -11.89 -10.95 17.55
CA THR A 304 -12.12 -9.75 18.39
C THR A 304 -13.60 -9.62 18.74
N ALA A 305 -14.50 -9.89 17.80
CA ALA A 305 -15.94 -9.90 18.02
C ALA A 305 -16.38 -11.04 18.95
N GLU A 306 -15.91 -12.27 18.75
CA GLU A 306 -16.26 -13.43 19.61
C GLU A 306 -15.81 -13.24 21.06
N ARG A 307 -14.69 -12.57 21.27
CA ARG A 307 -14.17 -12.26 22.61
C ARG A 307 -14.83 -11.05 23.28
N GLY A 308 -15.74 -10.37 22.59
CA GLY A 308 -16.38 -9.15 23.08
C GLY A 308 -15.42 -7.95 23.19
N TRP A 309 -14.31 -7.99 22.45
CA TRP A 309 -13.31 -6.91 22.40
C TRP A 309 -13.58 -5.90 21.28
N ALA A 310 -14.55 -6.18 20.40
CA ALA A 310 -14.92 -5.27 19.34
C ALA A 310 -15.70 -4.08 19.89
N ALA A 311 -15.33 -2.88 19.46
CA ALA A 311 -16.15 -1.70 19.71
C ALA A 311 -17.39 -1.75 18.81
N GLY A 312 -18.56 -2.04 19.39
CA GLY A 312 -19.85 -1.99 18.69
C GLY A 312 -20.54 -3.35 18.53
N ASP A 313 -21.36 -3.46 17.49
CA ASP A 313 -22.20 -4.64 17.22
C ASP A 313 -21.37 -5.81 16.65
N GLY A 314 -21.34 -6.92 17.39
CA GLY A 314 -20.66 -8.15 16.97
C GLY A 314 -21.16 -8.68 15.62
N LEU A 315 -22.44 -8.49 15.27
CA LEU A 315 -22.98 -8.92 13.98
C LEU A 315 -22.35 -8.15 12.81
N ALA A 316 -22.13 -6.85 12.97
CA ALA A 316 -21.46 -6.03 11.96
C ALA A 316 -20.01 -6.47 11.77
N ALA A 317 -19.30 -6.80 12.85
CA ALA A 317 -17.93 -7.32 12.78
C ALA A 317 -17.85 -8.68 12.08
N PHE A 318 -18.83 -9.57 12.29
CA PHE A 318 -18.91 -10.84 11.57
C PHE A 318 -19.20 -10.67 10.08
N ALA A 319 -20.10 -9.75 9.72
CA ALA A 319 -20.34 -9.40 8.32
C ALA A 319 -19.08 -8.83 7.66
N GLU A 320 -18.31 -8.01 8.38
CA GLU A 320 -17.04 -7.47 7.91
C GLU A 320 -15.98 -8.56 7.71
N ALA A 321 -15.87 -9.51 8.67
CA ALA A 321 -14.98 -10.65 8.53
C ALA A 321 -15.30 -11.48 7.26
N ARG A 322 -16.58 -11.71 6.97
CA ARG A 322 -17.01 -12.39 5.74
C ARG A 322 -16.63 -11.61 4.48
N ARG A 323 -16.78 -10.28 4.49
CA ARG A 323 -16.38 -9.43 3.37
C ARG A 323 -14.91 -9.58 3.01
N TYR A 324 -14.04 -9.66 4.01
CA TYR A 324 -12.62 -9.95 3.78
C TYR A 324 -12.36 -11.34 3.18
N VAL A 325 -13.14 -12.36 3.54
CA VAL A 325 -13.03 -13.70 2.92
C VAL A 325 -13.45 -13.67 1.45
N ASP A 326 -14.55 -12.97 1.14
CA ASP A 326 -15.03 -12.79 -0.23
C ASP A 326 -13.99 -12.05 -1.10
N GLU A 327 -13.38 -11.00 -0.54
CA GLU A 327 -12.32 -10.23 -1.19
C GLU A 327 -11.04 -11.05 -1.39
N ALA A 328 -10.62 -11.85 -0.41
CA ALA A 328 -9.49 -12.76 -0.57
C ALA A 328 -9.71 -13.74 -1.73
N ALA A 329 -10.91 -14.34 -1.81
CA ALA A 329 -11.28 -15.22 -2.92
C ALA A 329 -11.30 -14.48 -4.27
N ALA A 330 -11.79 -13.24 -4.30
CA ALA A 330 -11.82 -12.40 -5.49
C ALA A 330 -10.41 -12.00 -5.97
N MET A 331 -9.50 -11.65 -5.06
CA MET A 331 -8.10 -11.30 -5.37
C MET A 331 -7.36 -12.46 -6.00
N LEU A 332 -7.66 -13.68 -5.56
CA LEU A 332 -7.07 -14.85 -6.17
C LEU A 332 -7.71 -15.11 -7.52
N ARG A 333 -9.03 -15.00 -7.74
CA ARG A 333 -9.70 -15.40 -9.00
C ARG A 333 -8.87 -15.12 -10.29
N PRO A 334 -8.60 -16.14 -11.12
CA PRO A 334 -7.78 -15.93 -12.31
C PRO A 334 -8.44 -14.90 -13.23
N ALA A 335 -7.66 -13.95 -13.73
CA ALA A 335 -8.08 -13.01 -14.76
C ALA A 335 -7.12 -13.14 -15.95
N PRO A 336 -7.62 -13.22 -17.20
CA PRO A 336 -6.75 -13.32 -18.35
C PRO A 336 -5.89 -12.05 -18.45
N PRO A 337 -4.55 -12.16 -18.55
CA PRO A 337 -3.70 -11.00 -18.77
C PRO A 337 -4.04 -10.39 -20.13
N ARG A 338 -3.95 -9.06 -20.23
CA ARG A 338 -4.11 -8.34 -21.50
C ARG A 338 -3.14 -7.19 -21.58
N LEU A 339 -2.74 -6.86 -22.81
CA LEU A 339 -1.88 -5.74 -23.10
C LEU A 339 -2.68 -4.62 -23.76
N VAL A 340 -2.65 -3.43 -23.16
CA VAL A 340 -3.18 -2.20 -23.77
C VAL A 340 -2.03 -1.27 -24.05
N ALA A 341 -1.89 -0.79 -25.29
CA ALA A 341 -0.93 0.26 -25.62
C ALA A 341 -1.69 1.54 -25.95
N ILE A 342 -1.30 2.66 -25.32
CA ILE A 342 -1.92 3.97 -25.49
C ILE A 342 -0.89 4.88 -26.16
N GLY A 343 -1.19 5.26 -27.40
CA GLY A 343 -0.39 6.08 -28.29
C GLY A 343 -1.03 7.44 -28.54
N GLY A 344 -0.27 8.32 -29.20
CA GLY A 344 -0.72 9.66 -29.58
C GLY A 344 0.30 10.73 -29.21
N LEU A 345 0.13 11.92 -29.78
CA LEU A 345 1.09 13.01 -29.64
C LEU A 345 1.16 13.57 -28.22
N SER A 346 2.19 14.37 -27.95
CA SER A 346 2.32 15.06 -26.66
C SER A 346 1.12 15.98 -26.43
N GLY A 347 0.48 15.89 -25.26
CA GLY A 347 -0.73 16.68 -24.97
C GLY A 347 -2.05 15.98 -25.31
N SER A 348 -2.04 14.81 -25.94
CA SER A 348 -3.27 14.08 -26.29
C SER A 348 -4.04 13.51 -25.09
N GLY A 349 -3.41 13.38 -23.91
CA GLY A 349 -4.06 12.93 -22.68
C GLY A 349 -3.69 11.51 -22.21
N LYS A 350 -2.71 10.85 -22.86
CA LYS A 350 -2.29 9.47 -22.53
C LYS A 350 -1.97 9.25 -21.05
N SER A 351 -1.12 10.10 -20.48
CA SER A 351 -0.72 10.00 -19.07
C SER A 351 -1.83 10.29 -18.06
N SER A 352 -2.96 10.85 -18.52
CA SER A 352 -4.18 10.97 -17.71
C SER A 352 -5.09 9.76 -17.87
N LEU A 353 -5.14 9.16 -19.06
CA LEU A 353 -6.00 8.01 -19.36
C LEU A 353 -5.45 6.71 -18.79
N ALA A 354 -4.15 6.43 -18.98
CA ALA A 354 -3.51 5.18 -18.56
C ALA A 354 -3.74 4.83 -17.07
N PRO A 355 -3.47 5.72 -16.09
CA PRO A 355 -3.69 5.40 -14.67
C PRO A 355 -5.17 5.27 -14.29
N ARG A 356 -6.10 5.76 -15.12
CA ARG A 356 -7.54 5.63 -14.88
C ARG A 356 -8.14 4.34 -15.45
N LEU A 357 -7.55 3.81 -16.53
CA LEU A 357 -7.93 2.52 -17.08
C LEU A 357 -7.32 1.35 -16.29
N ALA A 358 -6.10 1.51 -15.79
CA ALA A 358 -5.35 0.43 -15.16
C ALA A 358 -6.09 -0.30 -14.02
N PRO A 359 -6.82 0.37 -13.11
CA PRO A 359 -7.56 -0.29 -12.03
C PRO A 359 -8.62 -1.29 -12.54
N GLU A 360 -9.18 -1.07 -13.73
CA GLU A 360 -10.24 -1.91 -14.31
C GLU A 360 -9.71 -3.16 -15.03
N LEU A 361 -8.38 -3.28 -15.17
CA LEU A 361 -7.75 -4.30 -16.02
C LEU A 361 -7.07 -5.38 -15.17
N GLY A 362 -7.44 -6.64 -15.40
CA GLY A 362 -6.78 -7.81 -14.82
C GLY A 362 -7.07 -8.03 -13.33
N VAL A 363 -6.11 -8.63 -12.63
CA VAL A 363 -6.18 -8.93 -11.20
C VAL A 363 -6.11 -7.66 -10.33
N SER A 364 -6.53 -7.75 -9.07
CA SER A 364 -6.41 -6.65 -8.11
C SER A 364 -4.93 -6.33 -7.79
N PRO A 365 -4.53 -5.05 -7.65
CA PRO A 365 -5.36 -3.84 -7.72
C PRO A 365 -5.61 -3.32 -9.15
N GLY A 366 -4.95 -3.89 -10.16
CA GLY A 366 -5.15 -3.57 -11.58
C GLY A 366 -3.87 -3.76 -12.39
N ALA A 367 -3.86 -3.24 -13.61
CA ALA A 367 -2.74 -3.35 -14.52
C ALA A 367 -1.48 -2.59 -14.06
N ARG A 368 -0.33 -3.09 -14.49
CA ARG A 368 0.95 -2.39 -14.45
C ARG A 368 1.00 -1.34 -15.55
N VAL A 369 1.16 -0.07 -15.20
CA VAL A 369 1.31 1.06 -16.12
C VAL A 369 2.78 1.36 -16.36
N LEU A 370 3.21 1.23 -17.61
CA LEU A 370 4.59 1.41 -18.05
C LEU A 370 4.68 2.64 -18.94
N ARG A 371 5.34 3.69 -18.44
CA ARG A 371 5.43 4.99 -19.11
C ARG A 371 6.83 5.22 -19.65
N SER A 372 6.92 5.55 -20.93
CA SER A 372 8.20 5.90 -21.59
C SER A 372 8.95 7.01 -20.83
N ASP A 373 8.26 8.07 -20.42
CA ASP A 373 8.85 9.21 -19.71
C ASP A 373 9.38 8.84 -18.31
N VAL A 374 8.69 7.97 -17.57
CA VAL A 374 9.14 7.50 -16.25
C VAL A 374 10.40 6.64 -16.38
N LEU A 375 10.42 5.70 -17.32
CA LEU A 375 11.60 4.86 -17.56
C LEU A 375 12.80 5.68 -18.04
N ARG A 376 12.56 6.69 -18.87
CA ARG A 376 13.60 7.60 -19.31
C ARG A 376 14.22 8.33 -18.11
N LYS A 377 13.41 8.86 -17.19
CA LYS A 377 13.90 9.51 -15.96
C LYS A 377 14.72 8.58 -15.08
N ARG A 378 14.21 7.36 -14.88
CA ARG A 378 14.93 6.32 -14.11
C ARG A 378 16.31 6.02 -14.69
N ARG A 379 16.46 5.93 -16.02
CA ARG A 379 17.77 5.67 -16.67
C ARG A 379 18.80 6.77 -16.43
N PHE A 380 18.35 7.99 -16.20
CA PHE A 380 19.20 9.13 -15.88
C PHE A 380 19.41 9.30 -14.36
N GLY A 381 18.86 8.41 -13.52
CA GLY A 381 18.90 8.54 -12.06
C GLY A 381 18.07 9.72 -11.55
N ILE A 382 17.13 10.20 -12.36
CA ILE A 382 16.31 11.38 -12.08
C ILE A 382 14.94 10.89 -11.60
N ILE A 383 14.40 11.52 -10.55
CA ILE A 383 13.06 11.20 -10.06
C ILE A 383 12.00 11.59 -11.12
N PRO A 384 10.84 10.91 -11.18
CA PRO A 384 9.87 11.14 -12.26
C PRO A 384 9.37 12.58 -12.40
N GLU A 385 9.48 13.41 -11.37
CA GLU A 385 9.01 14.81 -11.37
C GLU A 385 10.04 15.82 -11.92
N GLU A 386 11.30 15.44 -12.11
CA GLU A 386 12.39 16.32 -12.56
C GLU A 386 12.59 16.26 -14.09
N LYS A 387 13.02 17.37 -14.71
CA LYS A 387 13.18 17.46 -16.18
C LYS A 387 14.42 16.72 -16.66
N LEU A 388 14.30 16.00 -17.77
CA LEU A 388 15.41 15.34 -18.44
C LEU A 388 16.24 16.30 -19.31
N PRO A 389 17.54 16.02 -19.48
CA PRO A 389 18.36 16.74 -20.43
C PRO A 389 18.09 16.24 -21.88
N PRO A 390 18.40 17.03 -22.93
CA PRO A 390 18.08 16.69 -24.32
C PRO A 390 18.63 15.34 -24.80
N GLU A 391 19.76 14.90 -24.25
CA GLU A 391 20.41 13.62 -24.54
C GLU A 391 19.51 12.42 -24.24
N ALA A 392 18.54 12.59 -23.32
CA ALA A 392 17.57 11.55 -22.98
C ALA A 392 16.60 11.20 -24.12
N TYR A 393 16.48 12.09 -25.12
CA TYR A 393 15.57 11.94 -26.25
C TYR A 393 16.28 11.58 -27.56
N GLN A 394 17.58 11.29 -27.52
CA GLN A 394 18.31 10.82 -28.69
C GLN A 394 17.73 9.48 -29.21
N PRO A 395 17.82 9.20 -30.52
CA PRO A 395 17.24 7.99 -31.13
C PRO A 395 17.69 6.69 -30.45
N GLU A 396 18.97 6.57 -30.09
CA GLU A 396 19.53 5.41 -29.42
C GLU A 396 18.89 5.22 -28.05
N MET A 397 18.75 6.31 -27.27
CA MET A 397 18.12 6.27 -25.96
C MET A 397 16.63 5.95 -26.04
N THR A 398 15.94 6.49 -27.03
CA THR A 398 14.54 6.18 -27.31
C THR A 398 14.36 4.69 -27.60
N ALA A 399 15.22 4.10 -28.45
CA ALA A 399 15.18 2.66 -28.73
C ALA A 399 15.42 1.80 -27.48
N LEU A 400 16.35 2.21 -26.60
CA LEU A 400 16.59 1.53 -25.33
C LEU A 400 15.37 1.58 -24.40
N VAL A 401 14.75 2.77 -24.24
CA VAL A 401 13.55 2.95 -23.40
C VAL A 401 12.38 2.12 -23.91
N TYR A 402 12.15 2.10 -25.21
CA TYR A 402 11.04 1.34 -25.81
C TYR A 402 11.25 -0.16 -25.70
N ARG A 403 12.50 -0.64 -25.86
CA ARG A 403 12.80 -2.05 -25.59
C ARG A 403 12.55 -2.42 -24.12
N GLU A 404 12.94 -1.57 -23.19
CA GLU A 404 12.67 -1.79 -21.76
C GLU A 404 11.16 -1.77 -21.43
N LEU A 405 10.37 -0.91 -22.09
CA LEU A 405 8.90 -0.96 -21.98
C LEU A 405 8.37 -2.34 -22.38
N CYS A 406 8.82 -2.88 -23.51
CA CYS A 406 8.42 -4.19 -23.99
C CYS A 406 8.84 -5.31 -23.02
N GLU A 407 10.07 -5.27 -22.52
CA GLU A 407 10.60 -6.26 -21.57
C GLU A 407 9.79 -6.28 -20.27
N ARG A 408 9.48 -5.11 -19.70
CA ARG A 408 8.67 -4.98 -18.48
C ARG A 408 7.22 -5.36 -18.70
N ALA A 409 6.64 -5.01 -19.86
CA ALA A 409 5.29 -5.42 -20.21
C ALA A 409 5.20 -6.95 -20.31
N ALA A 410 6.18 -7.58 -20.97
CA ALA A 410 6.28 -9.04 -21.04
C ALA A 410 6.41 -9.68 -19.65
N LEU A 411 7.21 -9.09 -18.74
CA LEU A 411 7.34 -9.56 -17.36
C LEU A 411 6.02 -9.49 -16.59
N ALA A 412 5.28 -8.38 -16.71
CA ALA A 412 3.97 -8.22 -16.08
C ALA A 412 2.96 -9.26 -16.60
N LEU A 413 2.88 -9.43 -17.92
CA LEU A 413 1.99 -10.42 -18.56
C LEU A 413 2.33 -11.86 -18.13
N LYS A 414 3.63 -12.23 -18.11
CA LYS A 414 4.09 -13.54 -17.61
C LYS A 414 3.76 -13.76 -16.13
N SER A 415 3.68 -12.69 -15.35
CA SER A 415 3.28 -12.72 -13.94
C SER A 415 1.76 -12.83 -13.74
N GLY A 416 0.97 -12.90 -14.82
CA GLY A 416 -0.49 -12.93 -14.77
C GLY A 416 -1.16 -11.56 -14.61
N TYR A 417 -0.40 -10.47 -14.76
CA TYR A 417 -0.92 -9.11 -14.70
C TYR A 417 -1.31 -8.60 -16.08
N ALA A 418 -2.33 -7.73 -16.13
CA ALA A 418 -2.50 -6.88 -17.30
C ALA A 418 -1.42 -5.78 -17.31
N ALA A 419 -1.09 -5.29 -18.50
CA ALA A 419 -0.12 -4.22 -18.68
C ALA A 419 -0.70 -3.11 -19.56
N VAL A 420 -0.37 -1.86 -19.22
CA VAL A 420 -0.70 -0.66 -20.00
C VAL A 420 0.60 0.03 -20.38
N ILE A 421 0.88 0.17 -21.68
CA ILE A 421 2.01 0.96 -22.18
C ILE A 421 1.51 2.37 -22.51
N ASP A 422 2.16 3.40 -21.97
CA ASP A 422 1.94 4.82 -22.30
C ASP A 422 3.21 5.39 -22.96
N ALA A 423 3.13 5.58 -24.28
CA ALA A 423 4.20 6.11 -25.10
C ALA A 423 3.64 6.94 -26.26
N VAL A 424 4.48 7.74 -26.92
CA VAL A 424 4.02 8.48 -28.11
C VAL A 424 3.69 7.52 -29.26
N ALA A 425 4.50 6.46 -29.43
CA ALA A 425 4.31 5.38 -30.40
C ALA A 425 4.13 5.87 -31.86
N LEU A 426 4.91 6.89 -32.25
CA LEU A 426 4.74 7.60 -33.51
C LEU A 426 5.16 6.76 -34.71
N ARG A 427 6.16 5.90 -34.54
CA ARG A 427 6.70 5.05 -35.60
C ARG A 427 5.95 3.73 -35.68
N ALA A 428 5.77 3.20 -36.90
CA ALA A 428 5.07 1.93 -37.11
C ALA A 428 5.78 0.78 -36.39
N GLU A 429 7.11 0.75 -36.41
CA GLU A 429 7.92 -0.28 -35.79
C GLU A 429 7.77 -0.29 -34.25
N GLU A 430 7.55 0.87 -33.63
CA GLU A 430 7.25 0.97 -32.19
C GLU A 430 5.91 0.33 -31.86
N ARG A 431 4.89 0.59 -32.69
CA ARG A 431 3.54 0.03 -32.53
C ARG A 431 3.53 -1.48 -32.74
N ASP A 432 4.24 -1.96 -33.77
CA ASP A 432 4.40 -3.38 -34.06
C ASP A 432 5.17 -4.09 -32.95
N ALA A 433 6.21 -3.45 -32.40
CA ALA A 433 6.95 -3.98 -31.26
C ALA A 433 6.06 -4.14 -30.01
N PHE A 434 5.18 -3.18 -29.73
CA PHE A 434 4.23 -3.31 -28.61
C PHE A 434 3.20 -4.41 -28.86
N ALA A 435 2.68 -4.55 -30.08
CA ALA A 435 1.78 -5.64 -30.43
C ALA A 435 2.46 -7.01 -30.26
N ALA A 436 3.74 -7.13 -30.64
CA ALA A 436 4.51 -8.36 -30.55
C ALA A 436 4.84 -8.81 -29.12
N VAL A 437 4.70 -7.93 -28.11
CA VAL A 437 4.84 -8.30 -26.69
C VAL A 437 3.72 -9.24 -26.25
N ALA A 438 2.52 -9.07 -26.81
CA ALA A 438 1.41 -9.96 -26.54
C ALA A 438 1.67 -11.31 -27.23
N ALA A 439 1.89 -12.36 -26.44
CA ALA A 439 1.93 -13.73 -26.94
C ALA A 439 0.57 -14.11 -27.57
N ALA A 440 0.52 -15.21 -28.33
CA ALA A 440 -0.67 -15.61 -29.08
C ALA A 440 -1.98 -15.66 -28.26
N ASP A 441 -1.89 -15.99 -26.97
CA ASP A 441 -3.04 -16.12 -26.06
C ASP A 441 -3.32 -14.86 -25.21
N VAL A 442 -2.57 -13.77 -25.42
CA VAL A 442 -2.75 -12.50 -24.70
C VAL A 442 -3.44 -11.50 -25.61
N PRO A 443 -4.66 -11.02 -25.30
CA PRO A 443 -5.30 -9.98 -26.09
C PRO A 443 -4.48 -8.68 -26.09
N PHE A 444 -4.22 -8.16 -27.29
CA PHE A 444 -3.63 -6.84 -27.49
C PHE A 444 -4.69 -5.83 -27.96
N THR A 445 -4.66 -4.62 -27.40
CA THR A 445 -5.46 -3.50 -27.91
C THR A 445 -4.60 -2.24 -27.95
N GLY A 446 -4.37 -1.73 -29.16
CA GLY A 446 -3.74 -0.43 -29.38
C GLY A 446 -4.79 0.68 -29.44
N LEU A 447 -4.62 1.73 -28.64
CA LEU A 447 -5.47 2.93 -28.61
C LEU A 447 -4.63 4.13 -29.08
N TRP A 448 -5.12 4.87 -30.07
CA TRP A 448 -4.50 6.11 -30.52
C TRP A 448 -5.36 7.30 -30.10
N LEU A 449 -4.83 8.18 -29.27
CA LEU A 449 -5.57 9.36 -28.79
C LEU A 449 -5.45 10.53 -29.77
N ASP A 450 -6.58 10.99 -30.28
CA ASP A 450 -6.68 12.17 -31.15
C ASP A 450 -7.16 13.40 -30.38
N ALA A 451 -6.45 14.52 -30.55
CA ALA A 451 -6.87 15.81 -30.06
C ALA A 451 -6.40 16.89 -31.03
N SER A 452 -7.10 18.03 -31.07
CA SER A 452 -6.67 19.17 -31.89
C SER A 452 -5.30 19.68 -31.42
N ALA A 453 -4.51 20.22 -32.34
CA ALA A 453 -3.21 20.82 -32.00
C ALA A 453 -3.35 21.91 -30.91
N ASP A 454 -4.42 22.71 -30.97
CA ASP A 454 -4.68 23.77 -29.99
C ASP A 454 -5.01 23.20 -28.61
N THR A 455 -5.83 22.14 -28.55
CA THR A 455 -6.11 21.40 -27.30
C THR A 455 -4.82 20.84 -26.71
N MET A 456 -3.95 20.24 -27.53
CA MET A 456 -2.69 19.65 -27.09
C MET A 456 -1.72 20.72 -26.57
N ARG A 457 -1.58 21.86 -27.27
CA ARG A 457 -0.77 23.01 -26.83
C ARG A 457 -1.27 23.59 -25.51
N ALA A 458 -2.58 23.81 -25.39
CA ALA A 458 -3.19 24.32 -24.16
C ALA A 458 -2.90 23.38 -22.97
N ARG A 459 -3.07 22.07 -23.15
CA ARG A 459 -2.78 21.07 -22.12
C ARG A 459 -1.31 21.03 -21.73
N ILE A 460 -0.38 21.19 -22.68
CA ILE A 460 1.06 21.26 -22.38
C ILE A 460 1.36 22.51 -21.52
N GLY A 461 0.76 23.66 -21.87
CA GLY A 461 0.99 24.93 -21.18
C GLY A 461 0.48 24.98 -19.74
N THR A 462 -0.57 24.23 -19.39
CA THR A 462 -1.18 24.23 -18.05
C THR A 462 -0.69 23.11 -17.13
N ARG A 463 0.27 22.28 -17.55
CA ARG A 463 0.77 21.17 -16.73
C ARG A 463 1.52 21.67 -15.49
N GLN A 464 1.16 21.13 -14.33
CA GLN A 464 1.96 21.21 -13.11
C GLN A 464 2.39 19.78 -12.70
N ALA A 465 3.69 19.58 -12.49
CA ALA A 465 4.29 18.37 -11.89
C ALA A 465 3.79 17.00 -12.46
N ASP A 466 4.01 16.75 -13.76
CA ASP A 466 3.86 15.42 -14.38
C ASP A 466 5.22 14.92 -14.92
N ALA A 467 5.34 13.61 -15.14
CA ALA A 467 6.56 12.99 -15.61
C ALA A 467 6.90 13.30 -17.07
N SER A 468 5.99 13.87 -17.85
CA SER A 468 6.23 14.18 -19.26
C SER A 468 6.94 15.51 -19.46
N ASP A 469 8.13 15.50 -20.07
CA ASP A 469 8.93 16.72 -20.32
C ASP A 469 8.59 17.41 -21.66
N ALA A 470 7.50 17.01 -22.32
CA ALA A 470 7.13 17.52 -23.63
C ALA A 470 6.83 19.04 -23.60
N SER A 471 7.51 19.79 -24.46
CA SER A 471 7.28 21.22 -24.68
C SER A 471 6.43 21.48 -25.93
N ALA A 472 5.98 22.73 -26.13
CA ALA A 472 5.29 23.12 -27.36
C ALA A 472 6.13 22.83 -28.62
N ALA A 473 7.46 23.02 -28.55
CA ALA A 473 8.36 22.72 -29.65
C ALA A 473 8.43 21.21 -29.98
N VAL A 474 8.38 20.35 -28.96
CA VAL A 474 8.31 18.89 -29.16
C VAL A 474 7.01 18.49 -29.86
N LEU A 475 5.88 19.11 -29.48
CA LEU A 475 4.60 18.87 -30.15
C LEU A 475 4.63 19.34 -31.60
N ASP A 476 5.18 20.53 -31.88
CA ASP A 476 5.25 21.05 -33.25
C ASP A 476 6.11 20.15 -34.15
N GLN A 477 7.22 19.59 -33.63
CA GLN A 477 8.01 18.60 -34.35
C GLN A 477 7.23 17.30 -34.61
N GLN A 478 6.47 16.83 -33.62
CA GLN A 478 5.64 15.63 -33.74
C GLN A 478 4.51 15.79 -34.77
N LEU A 479 3.90 16.97 -34.85
CA LEU A 479 2.86 17.29 -35.83
C LEU A 479 3.37 17.28 -37.28
N GLN A 480 4.66 17.51 -37.49
CA GLN A 480 5.30 17.46 -38.82
C GLN A 480 5.72 16.05 -39.23
N THR A 481 5.65 15.09 -38.32
CA THR A 481 6.06 13.71 -38.58
C THR A 481 4.85 12.88 -38.98
N ASP A 482 4.93 12.21 -40.14
CA ASP A 482 3.89 11.27 -40.57
C ASP A 482 3.92 10.01 -39.68
N PRO A 483 2.84 9.67 -38.95
CA PRO A 483 2.76 8.45 -38.16
C PRO A 483 2.71 7.18 -39.01
N GLY A 484 2.55 7.30 -40.34
CA GLY A 484 2.27 6.20 -41.25
C GLY A 484 0.88 5.61 -41.01
N THR A 485 0.64 4.37 -41.45
CA THR A 485 -0.65 3.70 -41.25
C THR A 485 -0.92 3.45 -39.76
N LEU A 486 -2.00 4.05 -39.25
CA LEU A 486 -2.49 3.85 -37.88
C LEU A 486 -3.54 2.74 -37.88
N VAL A 487 -3.14 1.54 -37.46
CA VAL A 487 -4.02 0.36 -37.32
C VAL A 487 -4.69 0.30 -35.93
N TRP A 488 -4.25 1.15 -35.01
CA TRP A 488 -4.78 1.24 -33.66
C TRP A 488 -6.16 1.91 -33.63
N GLN A 489 -6.95 1.60 -32.60
CA GLN A 489 -8.30 2.15 -32.44
C GLN A 489 -8.21 3.62 -32.05
N HIS A 490 -8.83 4.48 -32.85
CA HIS A 490 -8.85 5.92 -32.61
C HIS A 490 -9.82 6.27 -31.48
N ILE A 491 -9.33 7.04 -30.51
CA ILE A 491 -10.10 7.54 -29.37
C ILE A 491 -10.07 9.05 -29.40
N ASP A 492 -11.25 9.66 -29.56
CA ASP A 492 -11.40 11.10 -29.47
C ASP A 492 -11.09 11.58 -28.04
N ALA A 493 -10.02 12.36 -27.92
CA ALA A 493 -9.54 12.99 -26.72
C ALA A 493 -9.64 14.53 -26.76
N SER A 494 -10.44 15.08 -27.69
CA SER A 494 -10.72 16.52 -27.78
C SER A 494 -11.63 17.03 -26.65
N GLY A 495 -12.51 16.16 -26.13
CA GLY A 495 -13.45 16.46 -25.05
C GLY A 495 -12.85 16.42 -23.63
N SER A 496 -13.72 16.16 -22.64
CA SER A 496 -13.32 16.00 -21.24
C SER A 496 -12.59 14.68 -21.01
N SER A 497 -11.78 14.61 -19.93
CA SER A 497 -11.12 13.38 -19.53
C SER A 497 -12.09 12.23 -19.25
N GLU A 498 -13.31 12.54 -18.77
CA GLU A 498 -14.36 11.55 -18.57
C GLU A 498 -14.87 10.95 -19.89
N ALA A 499 -15.09 11.80 -20.90
CA ALA A 499 -15.53 11.34 -22.22
C ALA A 499 -14.46 10.45 -22.88
N THR A 500 -13.19 10.84 -22.78
CA THR A 500 -12.07 10.02 -23.27
C THR A 500 -11.98 8.68 -22.55
N LEU A 501 -12.15 8.65 -21.22
CA LEU A 501 -12.16 7.40 -20.46
C LEU A 501 -13.32 6.50 -20.89
N ALA A 502 -14.54 7.04 -20.99
CA ALA A 502 -15.73 6.28 -21.40
C ALA A 502 -15.55 5.66 -22.80
N ASN A 503 -15.03 6.43 -23.76
CA ASN A 503 -14.75 5.92 -25.10
C ASN A 503 -13.71 4.79 -25.07
N ALA A 504 -12.63 4.95 -24.29
CA ALA A 504 -11.62 3.91 -24.15
C ALA A 504 -12.17 2.64 -23.48
N ARG A 505 -13.05 2.78 -22.46
CA ARG A 505 -13.72 1.64 -21.80
C ARG A 505 -14.61 0.87 -22.77
N ARG A 506 -15.39 1.57 -23.60
CA ARG A 506 -16.20 0.94 -24.65
C ARG A 506 -15.35 0.15 -25.64
N THR A 507 -14.24 0.73 -26.11
CA THR A 507 -13.30 0.05 -27.03
C THR A 507 -12.67 -1.19 -26.38
N LEU A 508 -12.44 -1.17 -25.06
CA LEU A 508 -11.84 -2.28 -24.33
C LEU A 508 -12.85 -3.34 -23.85
N GLY A 509 -14.16 -3.10 -24.00
CA GLY A 509 -15.23 -3.98 -23.52
C GLY A 509 -15.36 -3.99 -21.99
N LEU A 510 -15.19 -2.83 -21.34
CA LEU A 510 -15.26 -2.66 -19.88
C LEU A 510 -16.58 -2.00 -19.41
N GLU A 511 -17.57 -1.90 -20.29
CA GLU A 511 -18.92 -1.36 -20.01
C GLU A 511 -19.91 -2.48 -19.68
#